data_AF-B6W2T8-F1
#
_entry.id   AF-B6W2T8-F1
#
_cell.length_a   1.000
_cell.length_b   1.000
_cell.length_c   1.000
_cell.angle_alpha   90.00
_cell.angle_beta   90.00
_cell.angle_gamma   90.00
#
_symmetry.space_group_name_H-M   'P 1'
#
loop_
_entity.id
_entity.type
_entity.pdbx_description
1 polymer ?
#
loop_
_entity_poly.entity_id
_entity_poly.type
_entity_poly.pdbx_seq_one_letter_code
_entity_poly.pdbx_strand_id
1 'polypeptide(L)'
;MKQLKVRYGTYSYDGDNVIIYEIEKVDCFLQFVHRGYSTEKEHLKQLGDDESTRRDSQILELSRMGKSLREIASQVGCGKSTVGRVIHRSKENEKAIVPSVPPSQPLGEREMGQDGTPDNTERKEAKA
;
A
#
# COMPACT_ATOMS: atom_id res chain seq x y z
N MET A 1 -11.92 25.84 11.76
CA MET A 1 -11.22 26.71 10.79
C MET A 1 -10.52 25.84 9.75
N LYS A 2 -10.65 26.11 8.45
CA LYS A 2 -10.09 25.26 7.37
C LYS A 2 -8.87 25.90 6.68
N GLN A 3 -8.88 27.22 6.48
CA GLN A 3 -7.79 27.97 5.85
C GLN A 3 -7.74 29.39 6.43
N LEU A 4 -6.55 29.90 6.71
CA LEU A 4 -6.31 31.29 7.11
C LEU A 4 -5.68 32.04 5.94
N LYS A 5 -6.33 33.12 5.49
CA LYS A 5 -5.81 33.96 4.40
C LYS A 5 -5.11 35.18 4.97
N VAL A 6 -3.79 35.27 4.76
CA VAL A 6 -3.01 36.44 5.17
C VAL A 6 -2.86 37.40 4.00
N ARG A 7 -3.09 38.68 4.27
CA ARG A 7 -3.00 39.79 3.30
C ARG A 7 -1.74 40.63 3.48
N TYR A 8 -1.22 40.70 4.72
CA TYR A 8 -0.06 41.49 5.11
C TYR A 8 0.68 40.77 6.25
N GLY A 9 2.03 40.75 6.22
CA GLY A 9 2.88 40.14 7.26
C GLY A 9 3.55 38.82 6.86
N THR A 10 4.55 38.39 7.63
CA THR A 10 5.26 37.11 7.47
C THR A 10 4.37 35.94 7.94
N TYR A 11 4.14 34.96 7.05
CA TYR A 11 3.30 33.79 7.32
C TYR A 11 4.17 32.65 7.88
N SER A 12 4.14 32.41 9.19
CA SER A 12 4.84 31.28 9.81
C SER A 12 3.84 30.37 10.52
N TYR A 13 3.19 29.50 9.75
CA TYR A 13 2.46 28.35 10.28
C TYR A 13 3.13 27.11 9.71
N ASP A 14 4.17 26.66 10.38
CA ASP A 14 4.76 25.35 10.13
C ASP A 14 3.96 24.27 10.86
N GLY A 15 4.26 23.00 10.61
CA GLY A 15 3.65 21.87 11.32
C GLY A 15 3.69 22.01 12.84
N ASP A 16 4.61 22.80 13.41
CA ASP A 16 4.73 22.99 14.84
C ASP A 16 3.87 24.14 15.44
N ASN A 17 3.12 24.88 14.61
CA ASN A 17 2.35 26.07 15.04
C ASN A 17 0.88 26.04 14.58
N VAL A 18 0.19 24.93 14.80
CA VAL A 18 -1.24 24.74 14.48
C VAL A 18 -2.12 25.42 15.54
N ILE A 19 -3.02 26.32 15.12
CA ILE A 19 -3.95 27.02 16.02
C ILE A 19 -5.07 26.08 16.51
N ILE A 20 -5.25 25.98 17.82
CA ILE A 20 -6.34 25.24 18.46
C ILE A 20 -7.52 26.16 18.80
N TYR A 21 -8.71 25.71 18.43
CA TYR A 21 -9.98 26.28 18.85
C TYR A 21 -10.85 25.22 19.53
N GLU A 22 -11.65 25.65 20.50
CA GLU A 22 -12.70 24.85 21.13
C GLU A 22 -14.07 25.46 20.82
N ILE A 23 -15.09 24.62 20.66
CA ILE A 23 -16.46 25.09 20.42
C ILE A 23 -17.12 25.29 21.78
N GLU A 24 -17.40 26.54 22.13
CA GLU A 24 -18.10 26.91 23.36
C GLU A 24 -19.36 27.72 23.06
N LYS A 25 -20.35 27.66 23.96
CA LYS A 25 -21.53 28.51 23.91
C LYS A 25 -21.34 29.68 24.88
N VAL A 26 -20.95 30.84 24.36
CA VAL A 26 -20.74 32.08 25.13
C VAL A 26 -21.91 33.01 24.87
N ASP A 27 -22.54 33.52 25.94
CA ASP A 27 -23.69 34.43 25.86
C ASP A 27 -24.82 33.94 24.93
N CYS A 28 -25.12 32.64 25.02
CA CYS A 28 -26.09 31.92 24.19
C CYS A 28 -25.70 31.72 22.71
N PHE A 29 -24.50 32.11 22.27
CA PHE A 29 -24.02 31.89 20.90
C PHE A 29 -22.92 30.83 20.85
N LEU A 30 -23.03 29.90 19.91
CA LEU A 30 -21.98 28.91 19.65
C LEU A 30 -20.84 29.58 18.87
N GLN A 31 -19.63 29.59 19.43
CA GLN A 31 -18.47 30.21 18.82
C GLN A 31 -17.21 29.36 19.01
N PHE A 32 -16.21 29.61 18.15
CA PHE A 32 -14.88 29.05 18.31
C PHE A 32 -14.06 29.94 19.24
N VAL A 33 -13.66 29.41 20.39
CA VAL A 33 -12.81 30.09 21.37
C VAL A 33 -11.38 29.65 21.17
N HIS A 34 -10.47 30.62 20.98
CA HIS A 34 -9.05 30.35 20.79
C HIS A 34 -8.44 29.78 22.08
N ARG A 35 -7.73 28.66 21.98
CA ARG A 35 -7.10 27.98 23.13
C ARG A 35 -5.58 28.07 23.12
N GLY A 36 -4.95 28.21 21.96
CA GLY A 36 -3.49 28.28 21.85
C GLY A 36 -2.99 27.65 20.56
N TYR A 37 -1.73 27.20 20.59
CA TYR A 37 -1.04 26.58 19.46
C TYR A 37 -0.54 25.18 19.86
N SER A 38 -0.38 24.31 18.88
CA SER A 38 0.08 22.93 19.04
C SER A 38 0.80 22.45 17.78
N THR A 39 1.31 21.23 17.77
CA THR A 39 1.91 20.60 16.61
C THR A 39 0.88 19.80 15.81
N GLU A 40 1.02 19.75 14.49
CA GLU A 40 0.18 19.00 13.57
C GLU A 40 0.19 17.52 13.94
N LYS A 41 1.37 16.99 14.29
CA LYS A 41 1.56 15.59 14.67
C LYS A 41 0.66 15.16 15.84
N GLU A 42 0.42 16.02 16.82
CA GLU A 42 -0.46 15.73 17.96
C GLU A 42 -1.93 15.59 17.58
N HIS A 43 -2.33 16.17 16.44
CA HIS A 43 -3.70 16.15 15.94
C HIS A 43 -3.93 15.21 14.76
N LEU A 44 -2.86 14.66 14.18
CA LEU A 44 -2.93 13.61 13.19
C LEU A 44 -3.23 12.27 13.85
N LYS A 45 -3.99 11.41 13.15
CA LYS A 45 -4.08 10.00 13.55
C LYS A 45 -2.69 9.40 13.55
N GLN A 46 -2.29 8.81 14.67
CA GLN A 46 -1.02 8.11 14.73
C GLN A 46 -1.05 6.96 13.72
N LEU A 47 0.06 6.76 12.99
CA LEU A 47 0.17 5.78 11.90
C LEU A 47 0.05 4.30 12.34
N GLY A 48 -0.21 4.07 13.62
CA GLY A 48 -0.69 2.80 14.13
C GLY A 48 -1.68 3.09 15.23
N ASP A 49 -2.92 3.47 14.89
CA ASP A 49 -4.05 3.24 15.80
C ASP A 49 -3.86 1.81 16.33
N ASP A 50 -3.51 1.65 17.61
CA ASP A 50 -3.03 0.38 18.16
C ASP A 50 -4.01 -0.76 17.85
N GLU A 51 -5.29 -0.43 17.79
CA GLU A 51 -6.38 -1.33 17.42
C GLU A 51 -6.31 -1.81 15.96
N SER A 52 -5.89 -0.95 15.03
CA SER A 52 -5.68 -1.33 13.62
C SER A 52 -4.45 -2.23 13.46
N THR A 53 -3.34 -1.89 14.11
CA THR A 53 -2.11 -2.70 14.10
C THR A 53 -2.37 -4.04 14.76
N ARG A 54 -3.04 -4.07 15.93
CA ARG A 54 -3.38 -5.30 16.64
C ARG A 54 -4.30 -6.20 15.83
N ARG A 55 -5.33 -5.63 15.17
CA ARG A 55 -6.20 -6.38 14.25
C ARG A 55 -5.42 -6.94 13.07
N ASP A 56 -4.55 -6.16 12.46
CA ASP A 56 -3.75 -6.60 11.30
C ASP A 56 -2.78 -7.71 11.70
N SER A 57 -2.12 -7.61 12.87
CA SER A 57 -1.31 -8.69 13.43
C SER A 57 -2.12 -9.97 13.66
N GLN A 58 -3.32 -9.86 14.23
CA GLN A 58 -4.22 -11.00 14.44
C GLN A 58 -4.66 -11.64 13.11
N ILE A 59 -4.95 -10.83 12.08
CA ILE A 59 -5.28 -11.32 10.73
C ILE A 59 -4.11 -12.15 10.15
N LEU A 60 -2.88 -11.66 10.26
CA LEU A 60 -1.70 -12.33 9.73
C LEU A 60 -1.40 -13.64 10.47
N GLU A 61 -1.55 -13.66 11.79
CA GLU A 61 -1.40 -14.87 12.59
C GLU A 61 -2.40 -15.95 12.18
N LEU A 62 -3.69 -15.60 12.09
CA LEU A 62 -4.74 -16.54 11.70
C LEU A 62 -4.57 -17.02 10.25
N SER A 63 -4.07 -16.16 9.36
CA SER A 63 -3.72 -16.54 8.00
C SER A 63 -2.55 -17.53 7.98
N ARG A 64 -1.53 -17.35 8.82
CA ARG A 64 -0.40 -18.27 8.95
C ARG A 64 -0.84 -19.63 9.51
N MET A 65 -1.85 -19.65 10.37
CA MET A 65 -2.50 -20.87 10.85
C MET A 65 -3.36 -21.58 9.77
N GLY A 66 -3.49 -21.00 8.57
CA GLY A 66 -4.23 -21.62 7.46
C GLY A 66 -5.74 -21.41 7.51
N LYS A 67 -6.26 -20.50 8.34
CA LYS A 67 -7.71 -20.20 8.37
C LYS A 67 -8.15 -19.52 7.08
N SER A 68 -9.39 -19.78 6.67
CA SER A 68 -9.95 -19.14 5.48
C SER A 68 -10.24 -17.65 5.72
N LEU A 69 -10.26 -16.86 4.65
CA LEU A 69 -10.60 -15.43 4.72
C LEU A 69 -11.95 -15.16 5.40
N ARG A 70 -12.91 -16.07 5.26
CA ARG A 70 -14.25 -15.94 5.86
C ARG A 70 -14.24 -16.19 7.37
N GLU A 71 -13.48 -17.17 7.82
CA GLU A 71 -13.32 -17.45 9.26
C GLU A 71 -12.57 -16.33 9.96
N ILE A 72 -11.49 -15.83 9.34
CA ILE A 72 -10.72 -14.70 9.87
C ILE A 72 -11.61 -13.45 9.96
N ALA A 73 -12.37 -13.15 8.91
CA ALA A 73 -13.33 -12.03 8.90
C ALA A 73 -14.34 -12.12 10.05
N SER A 74 -14.87 -13.33 10.28
CA SER A 74 -15.85 -13.58 11.36
C SER A 74 -15.21 -13.44 12.74
N GLN A 75 -13.97 -13.90 12.92
CA GLN A 75 -13.26 -13.86 14.20
C GLN A 75 -12.76 -12.45 14.57
N VAL A 76 -12.26 -11.69 13.58
CA VAL A 76 -11.71 -10.34 13.78
C VAL A 76 -12.80 -9.26 13.71
N GLY A 77 -13.99 -9.61 13.23
CA GLY A 77 -15.11 -8.67 13.09
C GLY A 77 -14.91 -7.66 11.97
N CYS A 78 -14.25 -8.06 10.86
CA CYS A 78 -13.98 -7.19 9.72
C CYS A 78 -14.39 -7.83 8.39
N GLY A 79 -14.53 -7.02 7.35
CA GLY A 79 -14.95 -7.53 6.03
C GLY A 79 -13.90 -8.43 5.37
N LYS A 80 -14.34 -9.46 4.63
CA LYS A 80 -13.46 -10.38 3.87
C LYS A 80 -12.44 -9.65 2.99
N SER A 81 -12.85 -8.57 2.34
CA SER A 81 -11.97 -7.75 1.49
C SER A 81 -10.91 -6.99 2.28
N THR A 82 -11.17 -6.65 3.55
CA THR A 82 -10.18 -6.05 4.45
C THR A 82 -9.12 -7.08 4.82
N VAL A 83 -9.54 -8.29 5.22
CA VAL A 83 -8.64 -9.42 5.50
C VAL A 83 -7.73 -9.71 4.30
N GLY A 84 -8.31 -9.81 3.10
CA GLY A 84 -7.55 -10.06 1.87
C GLY A 84 -6.51 -8.97 1.56
N ARG A 85 -6.87 -7.69 1.73
CA ARG A 85 -5.94 -6.56 1.54
C ARG A 85 -4.77 -6.58 2.51
N VAL A 86 -5.03 -6.88 3.79
CA VAL A 86 -3.99 -6.96 4.82
C VAL A 86 -2.99 -8.07 4.49
N ILE A 87 -3.48 -9.27 4.16
CA ILE A 87 -2.61 -10.42 3.80
C ILE A 87 -1.80 -10.12 2.54
N HIS A 88 -2.43 -9.56 1.51
CA HIS A 88 -1.73 -9.20 0.27
C HIS A 88 -0.63 -8.16 0.51
N ARG A 89 -0.94 -7.09 1.25
CA ARG A 89 0.02 -6.03 1.58
C ARG A 89 1.23 -6.59 2.34
N SER A 90 1.01 -7.55 3.24
CA SER A 90 2.12 -8.22 3.92
C SER A 90 2.96 -9.09 2.99
N LYS A 91 2.36 -9.84 2.06
CA LYS A 91 3.16 -10.62 1.09
C LYS A 91 4.03 -9.75 0.18
N GLU A 92 3.51 -8.59 -0.24
CA GLU A 92 4.27 -7.63 -1.05
C GLU A 92 5.43 -7.01 -0.25
N ASN A 93 5.24 -6.75 1.05
CA ASN A 93 6.32 -6.25 1.89
C ASN A 93 7.45 -7.27 2.06
N GLU A 94 7.13 -8.58 2.16
CA GLU A 94 8.13 -9.65 2.27
C GLU A 94 8.95 -9.77 0.98
N LYS A 95 8.29 -9.64 -0.19
CA LYS A 95 8.96 -9.67 -1.50
C LYS A 95 9.90 -8.48 -1.72
N ALA A 96 9.59 -7.31 -1.17
CA ALA A 96 10.42 -6.10 -1.32
C ALA A 96 11.72 -6.16 -0.49
N ILE A 97 11.81 -7.04 0.51
CA ILE A 97 12.95 -7.11 1.46
C ILE A 97 14.03 -8.10 0.98
N VAL A 98 13.72 -9.07 0.12
CA VAL A 98 14.72 -9.99 -0.47
C VAL A 98 15.24 -9.44 -1.81
N PRO A 99 16.52 -9.02 -1.93
CA PRO A 99 17.08 -8.64 -3.22
C PRO A 99 17.08 -9.86 -4.14
N SER A 100 16.49 -9.70 -5.32
CA SER A 100 16.42 -10.69 -6.38
C SER A 100 17.83 -11.02 -6.91
N VAL A 101 18.47 -12.06 -6.39
CA VAL A 101 19.66 -12.64 -7.03
C VAL A 101 19.18 -13.56 -8.16
N PRO A 102 19.51 -13.29 -9.43
CA PRO A 102 19.19 -14.20 -10.53
C PRO A 102 20.06 -15.46 -10.45
N PRO A 103 19.51 -16.66 -10.74
CA PRO A 103 20.31 -17.88 -10.78
C PRO A 103 21.28 -17.84 -11.96
N SER A 104 22.56 -18.08 -11.68
CA SER A 104 23.65 -18.15 -12.67
C SER A 104 23.43 -19.34 -13.62
N GLN A 105 23.29 -19.08 -14.92
CA GLN A 105 23.29 -20.14 -15.93
C GLN A 105 24.73 -20.58 -16.22
N PRO A 106 25.05 -21.89 -16.26
CA PRO A 106 26.33 -22.35 -16.76
C PRO A 106 26.39 -22.20 -18.29
N LEU A 107 27.48 -21.60 -18.76
CA LEU A 107 27.79 -21.33 -20.15
C LEU A 107 28.00 -22.66 -20.90
N GLY A 108 27.03 -23.07 -21.71
CA GLY A 108 27.12 -24.26 -22.56
C GLY A 108 28.13 -24.08 -23.69
N GLU A 109 29.04 -25.03 -23.78
CA GLU A 109 30.13 -25.16 -24.76
C GLU A 109 29.59 -25.18 -26.20
N ARG A 110 30.27 -24.47 -27.10
CA ARG A 110 30.08 -24.54 -28.55
C ARG A 110 31.09 -25.53 -29.12
N GLU A 111 30.68 -26.53 -29.91
CA GLU A 111 31.48 -27.05 -31.03
C GLU A 111 30.70 -27.91 -32.05
N MET A 112 30.90 -27.55 -33.34
CA MET A 112 31.10 -28.34 -34.58
C MET A 112 30.00 -29.14 -35.34
N GLY A 113 29.90 -28.83 -36.65
CA GLY A 113 29.68 -29.74 -37.81
C GLY A 113 28.26 -29.76 -38.44
N GLN A 114 27.97 -29.20 -39.65
CA GLN A 114 28.14 -29.75 -41.02
C GLN A 114 27.35 -31.06 -41.27
N ASP A 115 26.56 -31.34 -42.32
CA ASP A 115 26.40 -30.85 -43.70
C ASP A 115 25.03 -31.30 -44.29
N GLY A 116 24.58 -30.69 -45.40
CA GLY A 116 23.93 -31.41 -46.51
C GLY A 116 22.48 -31.06 -46.92
N THR A 117 22.32 -30.33 -48.03
CA THR A 117 21.13 -30.30 -48.91
C THR A 117 21.43 -31.14 -50.17
N PRO A 118 20.46 -31.79 -50.86
CA PRO A 118 19.72 -31.16 -51.99
C PRO A 118 18.22 -31.60 -52.04
N ASP A 119 17.26 -30.71 -52.34
CA ASP A 119 16.66 -30.34 -53.64
C ASP A 119 16.03 -31.48 -54.47
N ASN A 120 14.70 -31.39 -54.73
CA ASN A 120 14.02 -31.83 -55.97
C ASN A 120 12.52 -31.39 -56.06
N THR A 121 12.27 -30.28 -56.75
CA THR A 121 11.43 -30.07 -57.97
C THR A 121 9.97 -30.57 -58.16
N GLU A 122 9.10 -29.61 -58.57
CA GLU A 122 7.89 -29.64 -59.46
C GLU A 122 6.61 -30.42 -59.06
N ARG A 123 5.35 -30.07 -59.40
CA ARG A 123 4.76 -29.27 -60.50
C ARG A 123 3.24 -28.96 -60.25
N LYS A 124 2.82 -27.75 -60.67
CA LYS A 124 1.56 -27.28 -61.32
C LYS A 124 0.16 -27.91 -61.12
N GLU A 125 -0.80 -27.00 -60.87
CA GLU A 125 -2.14 -26.75 -61.47
C GLU A 125 -3.22 -27.88 -61.56
N ALA A 126 -4.44 -27.61 -61.04
CA ALA A 126 -5.64 -27.36 -61.86
C ALA A 126 -6.91 -27.11 -61.01
N LYS A 127 -7.73 -26.16 -61.48
CA LYS A 127 -9.10 -25.84 -61.08
C LYS A 127 -10.09 -26.98 -61.41
N ALA A 128 -11.18 -27.05 -60.64
CA ALA A 128 -12.52 -27.32 -61.14
C ALA A 128 -13.49 -26.37 -60.42
#